data_AF-A0A8H7M1I6-F1
#
_entry.id   AF-A0A8H7M1I6-F1
#
_cell.length_a   1.000
_cell.length_b   1.000
_cell.length_c   1.000
_cell.angle_alpha   90.00
_cell.angle_beta   90.00
_cell.angle_gamma   90.00
#
_symmetry.space_group_name_H-M   'P 1'
#
loop_
_entity.id
_entity.type
_entity.pdbx_description
1 polymer ?
#
loop_
_entity_poly.entity_id
_entity_poly.type
_entity_poly.pdbx_seq_one_letter_code
_entity_poly.pdbx_strand_id
1 'polypeptide(L)'
;MASGMIDDAIRNGQRGSRHVPLSGSKRWTVSGSSSACNLVACIKVAKELGRGKGKVVATILCDSGTRHYSKFWNDEYLEKAGIEVDVGIVEKMLKD
;
A
#
# COMPACT_ATOMS: atom_id res chain seq x y z
N MET A 1 -7.71 24.60 -16.34
CA MET A 1 -6.32 24.14 -16.17
C MET A 1 -6.14 23.81 -14.69
N ALA A 2 -5.80 22.57 -14.34
CA ALA A 2 -5.76 22.06 -12.96
C ALA A 2 -4.52 22.51 -12.15
N SER A 3 -4.04 23.74 -12.39
CA SER A 3 -2.89 24.28 -11.65
C SER A 3 -3.28 24.53 -10.20
N GLY A 4 -2.56 23.93 -9.25
CA GLY A 4 -2.78 24.08 -7.81
C GLY A 4 -3.63 22.99 -7.13
N MET A 5 -3.92 21.88 -7.82
CA MET A 5 -4.67 20.74 -7.23
C MET A 5 -3.79 19.67 -6.58
N ILE A 6 -2.48 19.69 -6.83
CA ILE A 6 -1.52 18.70 -6.34
C ILE A 6 -0.45 19.45 -5.54
N ASP A 7 -0.40 19.15 -4.24
CA ASP A 7 0.59 19.74 -3.34
C ASP A 7 1.91 18.96 -3.33
N ASP A 8 1.88 17.64 -3.57
CA ASP A 8 3.06 16.77 -3.54
C ASP A 8 2.86 15.48 -4.36
N ALA A 9 3.96 14.77 -4.65
CA ALA A 9 3.99 13.51 -5.38
C ALA A 9 4.97 12.49 -4.76
N ILE A 10 4.44 11.35 -4.29
CA ILE A 10 5.24 10.28 -3.67
C ILE A 10 5.58 9.20 -4.68
N ARG A 11 6.88 8.95 -4.88
CA ARG A 11 7.36 7.80 -5.66
C ARG A 11 7.45 6.55 -4.76
N ASN A 12 6.79 5.48 -5.18
CA ASN A 12 6.91 4.17 -4.57
C ASN A 12 7.74 3.22 -5.46
N GLY A 13 8.58 2.39 -4.82
CA GLY A 13 9.26 1.30 -5.51
C GLY A 13 8.31 0.14 -5.78
N GLN A 14 8.61 -0.71 -6.77
CA GLN A 14 7.78 -1.86 -7.17
C GLN A 14 7.76 -3.03 -6.14
N ARG A 15 7.79 -2.75 -4.84
CA ARG A 15 7.60 -3.76 -3.80
C ARG A 15 6.12 -3.83 -3.47
N GLY A 16 5.35 -4.46 -4.36
CA GLY A 16 3.93 -4.70 -4.16
C GLY A 16 3.73 -5.82 -3.15
N SER A 17 3.38 -5.48 -1.91
CA SER A 17 3.09 -6.51 -0.93
C SER A 17 1.72 -7.12 -1.18
N ARG A 18 1.74 -8.43 -1.35
CA ARG A 18 0.60 -9.32 -1.50
C ARG A 18 -0.38 -9.25 -0.32
N HIS A 19 0.10 -8.80 0.84
CA HIS A 19 -0.61 -8.79 2.10
C HIS A 19 -0.16 -7.63 2.98
N VAL A 20 -1.14 -6.85 3.44
CA VAL A 20 -0.93 -5.84 4.47
C VAL A 20 -1.83 -6.19 5.66
N PRO A 21 -1.31 -6.89 6.67
CA PRO A 21 -2.01 -6.97 7.95
C PRO A 21 -1.85 -5.64 8.68
N LEU A 22 -2.97 -5.09 9.13
CA LEU A 22 -3.00 -4.04 10.14
C LEU A 22 -3.34 -4.73 11.47
N SER A 23 -2.54 -4.47 12.49
CA SER A 23 -2.75 -5.00 13.84
C SER A 23 -4.18 -4.71 14.32
N GLY A 24 -4.88 -5.75 14.81
CA GLY A 24 -6.24 -5.65 15.35
C GLY A 24 -7.35 -6.05 14.39
N SER A 25 -7.51 -7.36 14.16
CA SER A 25 -8.76 -8.03 13.75
C SER A 25 -9.49 -7.60 12.45
N LYS A 26 -8.93 -6.72 11.61
CA LYS A 26 -9.48 -6.42 10.27
C LYS A 26 -8.41 -6.63 9.21
N ARG A 27 -8.46 -7.79 8.54
CA ARG A 27 -7.59 -8.12 7.42
C ARG A 27 -8.01 -7.30 6.20
N TRP A 28 -7.23 -6.31 5.81
CA TRP A 28 -7.41 -5.65 4.53
C TRP A 28 -6.57 -6.36 3.47
N THR A 29 -7.24 -6.98 2.50
CA THR A 29 -6.57 -7.56 1.34
C THR A 29 -6.44 -6.48 0.27
N VAL A 30 -5.23 -5.95 0.08
CA VAL A 30 -4.95 -5.10 -1.07
C VAL A 30 -4.77 -6.00 -2.29
N SER A 31 -5.73 -5.98 -3.20
CA SER A 31 -5.79 -6.95 -4.30
C SER A 31 -5.24 -6.38 -5.63
N GLY A 32 -4.67 -5.18 -5.60
CA GLY A 32 -4.09 -4.50 -6.77
C GLY A 32 -2.82 -3.70 -6.44
N SER A 33 -1.88 -3.66 -7.39
CA SER A 33 -0.59 -2.97 -7.22
C SER A 33 -0.74 -1.45 -7.05
N SER A 34 -1.73 -0.84 -7.71
CA SER A 34 -2.05 0.59 -7.57
C SER A 34 -2.57 0.93 -6.18
N SER A 35 -3.52 0.14 -5.67
CA SER A 35 -4.04 0.27 -4.30
C SER A 35 -2.93 0.09 -3.26
N ALA A 36 -1.96 -0.80 -3.52
CA ALA A 36 -0.81 -1.00 -2.64
C ALA A 36 0.11 0.23 -2.62
N CYS A 37 0.39 0.83 -3.78
CA CYS A 37 1.12 2.10 -3.87
C CYS A 37 0.42 3.21 -3.06
N ASN A 38 -0.89 3.35 -3.21
CA ASN A 38 -1.65 4.38 -2.51
C ASN A 38 -1.58 4.22 -0.99
N LEU A 39 -1.55 2.98 -0.49
CA LEU A 39 -1.42 2.69 0.94
C LEU A 39 -0.01 3.00 1.46
N VAL A 40 1.03 2.62 0.72
CA VAL A 40 2.42 2.94 1.08
C VAL A 40 2.65 4.45 1.12
N ALA A 41 2.10 5.18 0.15
CA ALA A 41 2.16 6.65 0.14
C ALA A 41 1.43 7.22 1.37
N CYS A 42 0.25 6.71 1.69
CA CYS A 42 -0.52 7.13 2.88
C CYS A 42 0.27 6.95 4.18
N ILE A 43 0.96 5.81 4.35
CA ILE A 43 1.79 5.56 5.55
C ILE A 43 2.96 6.56 5.62
N LYS A 44 3.62 6.86 4.49
CA LYS A 44 4.70 7.85 4.44
C LYS A 44 4.21 9.25 4.83
N VAL A 45 3.11 9.71 4.22
CA VAL A 45 2.48 11.00 4.55
C VAL A 45 2.10 11.06 6.02
N ALA A 46 1.50 9.99 6.55
CA ALA A 46 1.09 9.94 7.96
C ALA A 46 2.28 10.05 8.93
N LYS A 47 3.47 9.60 8.54
CA LYS A 47 4.69 9.83 9.31
C LYS A 47 5.15 11.28 9.24
N GLU A 48 5.22 11.85 8.04
CA GLU A 48 5.68 13.23 7.81
C GLU A 48 4.79 14.25 8.51
N LEU A 49 3.46 14.03 8.49
CA LEU A 49 2.49 14.90 9.16
C LEU A 49 2.46 14.74 10.69
N GLY A 50 3.19 13.77 11.25
CA GLY A 50 3.20 13.45 12.68
C GLY A 50 1.99 12.61 13.09
N ARG A 51 2.27 11.36 13.48
CA ARG A 51 1.23 10.40 13.89
C ARG A 51 0.54 10.87 15.17
N GLY A 52 -0.79 10.88 15.18
CA GLY A 52 -1.59 10.98 16.42
C GLY A 52 -2.06 12.37 16.85
N LYS A 53 -1.79 13.45 16.10
CA LYS A 53 -2.30 14.80 16.43
C LYS A 53 -3.46 15.25 15.54
N GLY A 54 -4.61 14.58 15.63
CA GLY A 54 -5.85 15.02 14.96
C GLY A 54 -5.79 15.13 13.43
N LYS A 55 -4.77 14.54 12.80
CA LYS A 55 -4.60 14.48 11.34
C LYS A 55 -5.13 13.16 10.84
N VAL A 56 -5.92 13.22 9.77
CA VAL A 56 -6.49 12.06 9.08
C VAL A 56 -5.97 12.06 7.65
N VAL A 57 -5.37 10.95 7.24
CA VAL A 57 -4.94 10.74 5.85
C VAL A 57 -5.94 9.79 5.20
N ALA A 58 -6.57 10.25 4.12
CA ALA A 58 -7.46 9.44 3.30
C ALA A 58 -6.73 9.01 2.03
N THR A 59 -7.05 7.81 1.53
CA THR A 59 -6.50 7.29 0.28
C THR A 59 -7.57 6.55 -0.50
N ILE A 60 -7.34 6.37 -1.80
CA ILE A 60 -8.28 5.72 -2.71
C ILE A 60 -7.77 4.32 -3.02
N LEU A 61 -8.67 3.34 -2.96
CA LEU A 61 -8.41 1.96 -3.32
C LEU A 61 -9.07 1.72 -4.67
N CYS A 62 -8.24 1.50 -5.68
CA CYS A 62 -8.63 1.62 -7.09
C CYS A 62 -9.34 0.38 -7.64
N ASP A 63 -9.19 -0.77 -6.99
CA ASP A 63 -9.89 -1.99 -7.34
C ASP A 63 -10.13 -2.91 -6.13
N SER A 64 -11.02 -3.88 -6.33
CA SER A 64 -11.18 -5.05 -5.45
C SER A 64 -10.19 -6.18 -5.79
N GLY A 65 -9.37 -5.97 -6.84
CA GLY A 65 -8.33 -6.84 -7.39
C GLY A 65 -8.75 -8.26 -7.79
N THR A 66 -10.06 -8.51 -7.88
CA THR A 66 -10.62 -9.76 -8.42
C THR A 66 -10.14 -10.06 -9.83
N ARG A 67 -9.77 -9.03 -10.61
CA ARG A 67 -9.25 -9.16 -11.99
C ARG A 67 -7.83 -9.74 -12.08
N HIS A 68 -7.05 -9.68 -11.00
CA HIS A 68 -5.66 -10.11 -10.99
C HIS A 68 -5.37 -11.20 -9.94
N TYR A 69 -6.43 -11.83 -9.44
CA TYR A 69 -6.36 -12.86 -8.41
C TYR A 69 -5.36 -13.97 -8.76
N SER A 70 -5.35 -14.43 -10.01
CA SER A 70 -4.45 -15.50 -10.49
C SER A 70 -2.97 -15.13 -10.54
N LYS A 71 -2.61 -13.84 -10.50
CA LYS A 71 -1.22 -13.37 -10.47
C LYS A 71 -0.78 -13.00 -9.06
N PHE A 72 -1.63 -12.30 -8.32
CA PHE A 72 -1.28 -11.87 -6.96
C PHE A 72 -1.29 -13.03 -5.97
N TRP A 73 -2.01 -14.12 -6.23
CA TRP A 73 -2.04 -15.28 -5.33
C TRP A 73 -1.22 -16.48 -5.82
N ASN A 74 -0.43 -16.30 -6.88
CA ASN A 74 0.43 -17.34 -7.43
C ASN A 74 1.88 -17.12 -6.98
N ASP A 75 2.36 -17.98 -6.09
CA ASP A 75 3.74 -17.94 -5.59
C ASP A 75 4.78 -18.06 -6.69
N GLU A 76 4.56 -18.97 -7.65
CA GLU A 76 5.48 -19.22 -8.76
C GLU A 76 5.60 -17.97 -9.68
N TYR A 77 4.48 -17.29 -9.92
CA TYR A 77 4.50 -16.03 -10.69
C TYR A 77 5.32 -14.96 -9.97
N LEU A 78 5.19 -14.87 -8.65
CA LEU A 78 5.80 -13.80 -7.86
C LEU A 78 7.28 -14.05 -7.62
N GLU A 79 7.69 -15.30 -7.47
CA GLU A 79 9.11 -15.69 -7.50
C GLU A 79 9.74 -15.35 -8.85
N LYS A 80 9.11 -15.74 -9.97
CA LYS A 80 9.59 -15.43 -11.33
C LYS A 80 9.63 -13.93 -11.60
N ALA A 81 8.73 -13.15 -11.02
CA ALA A 81 8.69 -11.69 -11.13
C ALA A 81 9.62 -10.98 -10.14
N GLY A 82 10.32 -11.71 -9.25
CA GLY A 82 11.19 -11.13 -8.23
C GLY A 82 10.43 -10.31 -7.17
N ILE A 83 9.15 -10.62 -6.92
CA ILE A 83 8.30 -9.92 -5.96
C ILE A 83 8.29 -10.68 -4.64
N GLU A 84 9.01 -10.14 -3.67
CA GLU A 84 9.07 -10.69 -2.31
C GLU A 84 7.74 -10.46 -1.56
N VAL A 85 7.32 -11.47 -0.80
CA VAL A 85 6.13 -11.41 0.05
C VAL A 85 6.54 -11.16 1.48
N ASP A 86 6.38 -9.92 1.93
CA ASP A 86 6.59 -9.56 3.32
C ASP A 86 5.25 -9.22 3.98
N VAL A 87 4.74 -10.17 4.77
CA VAL A 87 3.51 -9.98 5.56
C VAL A 87 3.72 -8.98 6.70
N GLY A 88 4.95 -8.72 7.15
CA GLY A 88 5.25 -7.76 8.21
C GLY A 88 5.53 -6.35 7.70
N ILE A 89 5.45 -6.11 6.38
CA ILE A 89 5.95 -4.87 5.77
C ILE A 89 5.33 -3.61 6.36
N VAL A 90 4.01 -3.64 6.65
CA VAL A 90 3.33 -2.47 7.18
C VAL A 90 3.63 -2.26 8.65
N GLU A 91 3.75 -3.32 9.44
CA GLU A 91 4.17 -3.15 10.83
C GLU A 91 5.58 -2.59 10.94
N LYS A 92 6.51 -3.04 10.08
CA LYS A 92 7.86 -2.47 9.97
C LYS A 92 7.78 -1.01 9.57
N MET A 93 7.05 -0.71 8.49
CA MET A 93 6.80 0.66 8.06
C MET A 93 6.09 1.49 9.12
N LEU A 94 5.35 0.95 10.08
CA LEU A 94 4.70 1.73 11.13
C LEU A 94 5.58 1.90 12.38
N LYS A 95 6.63 1.10 12.57
CA LYS A 95 7.55 1.16 13.72
C LYS A 95 8.77 2.03 13.45
N ASP A 96 9.25 2.06 12.21
CA ASP A 96 10.30 2.97 11.73
C ASP A 96 9.85 4.44 11.80
#